data_AF-A0A3E0PU08-F1
#
_entry.id   AF-A0A3E0PU08-F1
#
_cell.length_a   1.000
_cell.length_b   1.000
_cell.length_c   1.000
_cell.angle_alpha   90.00
_cell.angle_beta   90.00
_cell.angle_gamma   90.00
#
_symmetry.space_group_name_H-M   'P 1'
#
loop_
_entity.id
_entity.type
_entity.pdbx_description
1 polymer ?
#
loop_
_entity_poly.entity_id
_entity_poly.type
_entity_poly.pdbx_seq_one_letter_code
_entity_poly.pdbx_strand_id
1 'polypeptide(L)'
;MSDELLGDIINDVQHQGDTSEAMYPTASHLLALAENCENDLALQMIIQAGLTCAAAQSPTAVPCPPDLETEFARTKSLGRKMALSQLALDHEFDNFKYLLAALAGFSGHGRFGRIIEGFDLYENQFHHAWLDSPLDDEP
;
A
#
# COMPACT_ATOMS: atom_id res chain seq x y z
N MET A 1 -12.96 6.76 15.35
CA MET A 1 -12.88 7.05 13.90
C MET A 1 -13.88 6.11 13.25
N SER A 2 -14.78 6.58 12.38
CA SER A 2 -15.74 5.70 11.70
C SER A 2 -15.14 5.16 10.39
N ASP A 3 -15.55 3.96 9.97
CA ASP A 3 -15.07 3.32 8.73
C ASP A 3 -15.35 4.17 7.48
N GLU A 4 -16.45 4.91 7.47
CA GLU A 4 -16.78 5.88 6.40
C GLU A 4 -15.73 6.99 6.28
N LEU A 5 -15.24 7.53 7.41
CA LEU A 5 -14.25 8.60 7.39
C LEU A 5 -12.87 8.10 6.93
N LEU A 6 -12.52 6.85 7.25
CA LEU A 6 -11.30 6.23 6.72
C LEU A 6 -11.43 5.98 5.22
N GLY A 7 -12.59 5.47 4.78
CA GLY A 7 -12.91 5.29 3.37
C GLY A 7 -12.78 6.58 2.59
N ASP A 8 -13.33 7.69 3.08
CA ASP A 8 -13.27 8.99 2.43
C ASP A 8 -11.83 9.53 2.32
N ILE A 9 -11.02 9.41 3.39
CA ILE A 9 -9.61 9.85 3.36
C ILE A 9 -8.79 9.01 2.36
N ILE A 10 -9.02 7.69 2.34
CA ILE A 10 -8.36 6.78 1.40
C ILE A 10 -8.77 7.12 -0.03
N ASN A 11 -10.06 7.35 -0.25
CA ASN A 11 -10.63 7.67 -1.54
C ASN A 11 -10.06 8.98 -2.09
N ASP A 12 -10.00 10.03 -1.26
CA ASP A 12 -9.45 11.33 -1.62
C ASP A 12 -7.94 11.28 -1.94
N VAL A 13 -7.17 10.46 -1.21
CA VAL A 13 -5.73 10.26 -1.47
C VAL A 13 -5.48 9.42 -2.73
N GLN A 14 -6.34 8.43 -3.01
CA GLN A 14 -6.23 7.58 -4.19
C GLN A 14 -6.77 8.23 -5.48
N HIS A 15 -7.79 9.10 -5.38
CA HIS A 15 -8.46 9.72 -6.54
C HIS A 15 -7.92 11.10 -6.92
N GLN A 16 -6.88 11.62 -6.25
CA GLN A 16 -6.20 12.85 -6.68
C GLN A 16 -5.45 12.72 -8.01
N GLY A 17 -5.41 11.53 -8.63
CA GLY A 17 -4.85 11.32 -9.97
C GLY A 17 -3.32 11.39 -10.03
N ASP A 18 -2.69 12.06 -9.07
CA ASP A 18 -1.25 12.17 -8.88
C ASP A 18 -0.88 12.00 -7.40
N THR A 19 0.37 11.60 -7.14
CA THR A 19 0.93 11.57 -5.79
C THR A 19 1.04 12.99 -5.22
N SER A 20 0.92 13.15 -3.90
CA SER A 20 1.17 14.43 -3.21
C SER A 20 2.06 14.24 -2.00
N GLU A 21 2.66 15.33 -1.49
CA GLU A 21 3.48 15.28 -0.27
C GLU A 21 2.70 14.73 0.95
N ALA A 22 1.37 14.86 0.95
CA ALA A 22 0.51 14.35 2.03
C ALA A 22 0.54 12.82 2.15
N MET A 23 0.95 12.09 1.11
CA MET A 23 1.05 10.63 1.14
C MET A 23 2.09 10.12 2.16
N TYR A 24 3.18 10.88 2.35
CA TYR A 24 4.27 10.54 3.27
C TYR A 24 3.83 10.51 4.74
N PRO A 25 3.27 11.59 5.31
CA PRO A 25 2.76 11.56 6.68
C PRO A 25 1.53 10.67 6.82
N THR A 26 0.72 10.51 5.77
CA THR A 26 -0.46 9.62 5.79
C THR A 26 -0.06 8.17 6.01
N ALA A 27 0.94 7.66 5.27
CA ALA A 27 1.44 6.30 5.46
C ALA A 27 1.97 6.07 6.88
N SER A 28 2.71 7.04 7.44
CA SER A 28 3.18 6.99 8.83
C SER A 28 2.02 6.95 9.82
N HIS A 29 1.02 7.80 9.63
CA HIS A 29 -0.12 7.91 10.53
C HIS A 29 -0.99 6.66 10.52
N LEU A 30 -1.23 6.08 9.33
CA LEU A 30 -1.97 4.82 9.19
C LEU A 30 -1.32 3.68 9.99
N LEU A 31 0.02 3.54 9.95
CA LEU A 31 0.70 2.50 10.72
C LEU A 31 0.61 2.74 12.23
N ALA A 32 0.73 4.00 12.68
CA ALA A 32 0.59 4.33 14.09
C ALA A 32 -0.83 4.07 14.61
N LEU A 33 -1.85 4.32 13.79
CA LEU A 33 -3.24 3.99 14.11
C LEU A 33 -3.46 2.47 14.14
N ALA A 34 -2.88 1.73 13.19
CA ALA A 34 -3.03 0.28 13.10
C ALA A 34 -2.56 -0.46 14.36
N GLU A 35 -1.58 0.06 15.11
CA GLU A 35 -1.14 -0.52 16.39
C GLU A 35 -2.22 -0.52 17.48
N ASN A 36 -3.26 0.32 17.33
CA ASN A 36 -4.30 0.55 18.34
C ASN A 36 -5.71 0.17 17.85
N CYS A 37 -5.84 -0.36 16.64
CA CYS A 37 -7.12 -0.73 16.03
C CYS A 37 -7.42 -2.23 16.14
N GLU A 38 -8.69 -2.59 15.93
CA GLU A 38 -9.10 -3.99 15.76
C GLU A 38 -8.48 -4.60 14.50
N ASN A 39 -8.34 -5.94 14.48
CA ASN A 39 -7.52 -6.66 13.50
C ASN A 39 -7.84 -6.31 12.03
N ASP A 40 -9.12 -6.26 11.64
CA ASP A 40 -9.51 -6.01 10.25
C ASP A 40 -9.21 -4.58 9.81
N LEU A 41 -9.50 -3.60 10.68
CA LEU A 41 -9.21 -2.19 10.43
C LEU A 41 -7.70 -1.93 10.41
N ALA A 42 -6.96 -2.56 11.33
CA ALA A 42 -5.51 -2.49 11.37
C ALA A 42 -4.89 -3.09 10.09
N LEU A 43 -5.42 -4.21 9.61
CA LEU A 43 -5.01 -4.84 8.36
C LEU A 43 -5.20 -3.89 7.17
N GLN A 44 -6.38 -3.28 7.03
CA GLN A 44 -6.64 -2.31 5.97
C GLN A 44 -5.69 -1.11 6.02
N MET A 45 -5.42 -0.58 7.22
CA MET A 45 -4.46 0.51 7.40
C MET A 45 -3.03 0.12 7.00
N ILE A 46 -2.59 -1.10 7.34
CA ILE A 46 -1.26 -1.63 6.95
C ILE A 46 -1.17 -1.76 5.44
N ILE A 47 -2.20 -2.35 4.80
CA ILE A 47 -2.29 -2.51 3.35
C ILE A 47 -2.18 -1.13 2.69
N GLN A 48 -3.01 -0.19 3.10
CA GLN A 48 -3.07 1.13 2.49
C GLN A 48 -1.77 1.91 2.64
N ALA A 49 -1.12 1.84 3.81
CA ALA A 49 0.19 2.45 4.01
C ALA A 49 1.24 1.86 3.06
N GLY A 50 1.19 0.54 2.80
CA GLY A 50 2.12 -0.12 1.88
C GLY A 50 1.86 0.22 0.42
N LEU A 51 0.59 0.27 -0.01
CA LEU A 51 0.22 0.75 -1.35
C LEU A 51 0.64 2.21 -1.56
N THR A 52 0.52 3.05 -0.53
CA THR A 52 1.02 4.43 -0.55
C THR A 52 2.54 4.47 -0.71
N CYS A 53 3.28 3.62 0.03
CA CYS A 53 4.72 3.47 -0.16
C CYS A 53 5.09 2.99 -1.57
N ALA A 54 4.28 2.14 -2.19
CA ALA A 54 4.47 1.71 -3.57
C ALA A 54 4.23 2.86 -4.57
N ALA A 55 3.17 3.65 -4.37
CA ALA A 55 2.88 4.83 -5.18
C ALA A 55 4.01 5.87 -5.13
N ALA A 56 4.60 6.07 -3.95
CA ALA A 56 5.74 6.98 -3.74
C ALA A 56 7.04 6.59 -4.48
N GLN A 57 7.07 5.42 -5.13
CA GLN A 57 8.20 4.92 -5.93
C GLN A 57 7.97 5.06 -7.43
N SER A 58 6.82 5.59 -7.85
CA SER A 58 6.55 5.89 -9.26
C SER A 58 7.55 6.94 -9.78
N PRO A 59 8.00 6.87 -11.05
CA PRO A 59 8.83 7.91 -11.65
C PRO A 59 8.19 9.31 -11.64
N THR A 60 6.85 9.34 -11.58
CA THR A 60 6.03 10.56 -11.50
C THR A 60 5.74 11.00 -10.07
N ALA A 61 6.23 10.29 -9.06
CA ALA A 61 5.93 10.59 -7.67
C ALA A 61 6.55 11.93 -7.24
N VAL A 62 5.78 12.75 -6.52
CA VAL A 62 6.30 13.95 -5.85
C VAL A 62 7.38 13.52 -4.86
N PRO A 63 8.58 14.12 -4.85
CA PRO A 63 9.67 13.74 -3.95
C PRO A 63 9.30 13.87 -2.46
N CYS A 64 9.90 13.04 -1.61
CA CYS A 64 9.73 13.12 -0.17
C CYS A 64 10.33 14.42 0.37
N PRO A 65 9.58 15.25 1.10
CA PRO A 65 10.13 16.42 1.77
C PRO A 65 11.30 16.02 2.71
N PRO A 66 12.41 16.77 2.73
CA PRO A 66 13.60 16.41 3.51
C PRO A 66 13.35 16.23 5.01
N ASP A 67 12.41 16.98 5.57
CA ASP A 67 12.01 16.91 6.97
C ASP A 67 11.25 15.62 7.31
N LEU A 68 10.63 14.97 6.31
CA LEU A 68 9.87 13.73 6.47
C LEU A 68 10.66 12.46 6.13
N GLU A 69 11.83 12.56 5.50
CA GLU A 69 12.59 11.39 5.02
C GLU A 69 12.89 10.36 6.12
N THR A 70 13.33 10.84 7.29
CA THR A 70 13.67 9.96 8.42
C THR A 70 12.43 9.25 8.96
N GLU A 71 11.31 9.96 9.05
CA GLU A 71 10.04 9.39 9.49
C GLU A 71 9.55 8.36 8.48
N PHE A 72 9.53 8.71 7.20
CA PHE A 72 9.08 7.82 6.14
C PHE A 72 9.96 6.56 5.99
N ALA A 73 11.27 6.67 6.22
CA ALA A 73 12.16 5.51 6.28
C ALA A 73 11.81 4.57 7.44
N ARG A 74 11.43 5.11 8.61
CA ARG A 74 10.95 4.32 9.75
C ARG A 74 9.60 3.66 9.43
N THR A 75 8.69 4.39 8.79
CA THR A 75 7.39 3.88 8.30
C THR A 75 7.57 2.64 7.43
N LYS A 76 8.47 2.70 6.44
CA LYS A 76 8.79 1.52 5.60
C LYS A 76 9.29 0.32 6.42
N SER A 77 10.16 0.57 7.40
CA SER A 77 10.70 -0.50 8.26
C SER A 77 9.64 -1.12 9.18
N LEU A 78 8.78 -0.29 9.78
CA LEU A 78 7.69 -0.74 10.65
C LEU A 78 6.62 -1.49 9.85
N GLY A 79 6.15 -0.89 8.75
CA GLY A 79 5.12 -1.47 7.88
C GLY A 79 5.52 -2.83 7.33
N ARG A 80 6.80 -2.99 6.93
CA ARG A 80 7.33 -4.30 6.53
C ARG A 80 7.21 -5.36 7.62
N LYS A 81 7.51 -5.01 8.88
CA LYS A 81 7.38 -5.96 10.01
C LYS A 81 5.92 -6.32 10.26
N MET A 82 5.02 -5.33 10.23
CA MET A 82 3.60 -5.53 10.44
C MET A 82 2.98 -6.39 9.34
N ALA A 83 3.29 -6.10 8.07
CA ALA A 83 2.82 -6.88 6.92
C ALA A 83 3.30 -8.34 6.98
N LEU A 84 4.58 -8.58 7.32
CA LEU A 84 5.10 -9.94 7.48
C LEU A 84 4.38 -10.72 8.60
N SER A 85 4.06 -10.07 9.72
CA SER A 85 3.29 -10.71 10.79
C SER A 85 1.87 -11.08 10.34
N GLN A 86 1.22 -10.24 9.53
CA GLN A 86 -0.14 -10.50 9.06
C GLN A 86 -0.19 -11.58 7.96
N LEU A 87 0.80 -11.62 7.05
CA LEU A 87 0.90 -12.66 6.02
C LEU A 87 1.01 -14.08 6.58
N ALA A 88 1.48 -14.23 7.82
CA ALA A 88 1.54 -15.52 8.50
C ALA A 88 0.19 -15.99 9.05
N LEU A 89 -0.83 -15.12 9.05
CA LEU A 89 -2.11 -15.32 9.73
C LEU A 89 -3.31 -15.25 8.79
N ASP A 90 -3.27 -14.41 7.75
CA ASP A 90 -4.36 -14.24 6.79
C ASP A 90 -4.03 -14.87 5.42
N HIS A 91 -4.95 -15.68 4.91
CA HIS A 91 -4.86 -16.40 3.64
C HIS A 91 -6.13 -16.24 2.78
N GLU A 92 -7.02 -15.32 3.14
CA GLU A 92 -8.07 -14.86 2.24
C GLU A 92 -7.39 -14.19 1.03
N PHE A 93 -7.90 -14.45 -0.18
CA PHE A 93 -7.17 -14.13 -1.40
C PHE A 93 -6.88 -12.64 -1.54
N ASP A 94 -7.90 -11.79 -1.36
CA ASP A 94 -7.72 -10.35 -1.55
C ASP A 94 -6.84 -9.75 -0.45
N ASN A 95 -7.07 -10.11 0.81
CA ASN A 95 -6.23 -9.66 1.92
C ASN A 95 -4.77 -10.07 1.72
N PHE A 96 -4.51 -11.33 1.34
CA PHE A 96 -3.18 -11.84 1.09
C PHE A 96 -2.51 -11.14 -0.10
N LYS A 97 -3.24 -10.95 -1.21
CA LYS A 97 -2.79 -10.23 -2.40
C LYS A 97 -2.37 -8.80 -2.05
N TYR A 98 -3.25 -8.05 -1.41
CA TYR A 98 -3.00 -6.66 -1.06
C TYR A 98 -1.91 -6.52 0.01
N LEU A 99 -1.79 -7.46 0.95
CA LEU A 99 -0.66 -7.53 1.89
C LEU A 99 0.68 -7.77 1.18
N LEU A 100 0.73 -8.66 0.19
CA LEU A 100 1.93 -8.87 -0.62
C LEU A 100 2.30 -7.63 -1.43
N ALA A 101 1.31 -6.96 -2.03
CA ALA A 101 1.53 -5.69 -2.73
C ALA A 101 2.07 -4.60 -1.78
N ALA A 102 1.47 -4.48 -0.59
CA ALA A 102 1.91 -3.57 0.46
C ALA A 102 3.34 -3.87 0.94
N LEU A 103 3.68 -5.16 1.13
CA LEU A 103 5.01 -5.60 1.51
C LEU A 103 6.06 -5.21 0.46
N ALA A 104 5.74 -5.39 -0.82
CA ALA A 104 6.60 -4.94 -1.92
C ALA A 104 6.80 -3.42 -1.87
N GLY A 105 5.72 -2.66 -1.62
CA GLY A 105 5.78 -1.21 -1.37
C GLY A 105 6.74 -0.83 -0.24
N PHE A 106 6.58 -1.38 0.95
CA PHE A 106 7.49 -1.11 2.09
C PHE A 106 8.94 -1.51 1.82
N SER A 107 9.16 -2.47 0.92
CA SER A 107 10.50 -3.01 0.61
C SER A 107 11.22 -2.27 -0.51
N GLY A 108 10.62 -1.25 -1.12
CA GLY A 108 11.22 -0.53 -2.25
C GLY A 108 11.01 -1.22 -3.60
N HIS A 109 9.96 -2.04 -3.71
CA HIS A 109 9.57 -2.75 -4.93
C HIS A 109 8.15 -2.39 -5.37
N GLY A 110 7.81 -1.10 -5.34
CA GLY A 110 6.45 -0.58 -5.56
C GLY A 110 5.86 -0.97 -6.92
N ARG A 111 6.68 -1.02 -7.97
CA ARG A 111 6.27 -1.53 -9.28
C ARG A 111 5.81 -2.99 -9.23
N PHE A 112 6.57 -3.84 -8.54
CA PHE A 112 6.18 -5.23 -8.33
C PHE A 112 4.89 -5.33 -7.49
N GLY A 113 4.73 -4.44 -6.51
CA GLY A 113 3.49 -4.30 -5.75
C GLY A 113 2.28 -4.01 -6.64
N ARG A 114 2.39 -3.09 -7.61
CA ARG A 114 1.31 -2.78 -8.57
C ARG A 114 0.93 -3.97 -9.45
N ILE A 115 1.90 -4.78 -9.87
CA ILE A 115 1.61 -6.02 -10.62
C ILE A 115 0.78 -6.97 -9.75
N ILE A 116 1.14 -7.12 -8.48
CA ILE A 116 0.40 -7.97 -7.55
C ILE A 116 -1.03 -7.44 -7.35
N GLU A 117 -1.17 -6.13 -7.16
CA GLU A 117 -2.46 -5.45 -6.99
C GLU A 117 -3.42 -5.72 -8.15
N GLY A 118 -2.88 -5.80 -9.37
CA GLY A 118 -3.64 -6.06 -10.58
C GLY A 118 -4.19 -7.48 -10.71
N PHE A 119 -3.75 -8.44 -9.88
CA PHE A 119 -4.29 -9.80 -9.94
C PHE A 119 -5.72 -9.89 -9.41
N ASP A 120 -6.52 -10.69 -10.09
CA ASP A 120 -7.88 -11.00 -9.71
C ASP A 120 -8.13 -12.51 -9.82
N LEU A 121 -9.02 -13.04 -8.99
CA LEU A 121 -9.39 -14.45 -8.97
C LEU A 121 -10.87 -14.57 -9.31
N TYR A 122 -11.14 -14.99 -10.54
CA TYR A 122 -12.51 -15.19 -11.04
C TYR A 122 -12.62 -16.56 -11.69
N GLU A 123 -13.66 -17.31 -11.32
CA GLU A 123 -13.91 -18.69 -11.79
C GLU A 123 -12.71 -19.64 -11.65
N ASN A 124 -11.97 -19.55 -10.53
CA ASN A 124 -10.75 -20.32 -10.25
C ASN A 124 -9.62 -20.08 -11.26
N GLN A 125 -9.63 -18.94 -11.96
CA GLN A 125 -8.57 -18.52 -12.87
C GLN A 125 -8.00 -17.17 -12.41
N PHE A 126 -6.68 -17.01 -12.58
CA PHE A 126 -6.03 -15.74 -12.37
C PHE A 126 -6.22 -14.84 -13.58
N HIS A 127 -6.77 -13.66 -13.34
CA HIS A 127 -6.86 -12.58 -14.31
C HIS A 127 -5.97 -11.44 -13.84
N HIS A 128 -5.64 -10.52 -14.75
CA HIS A 128 -4.93 -9.30 -14.38
C HIS A 128 -5.65 -8.10 -15.00
N ALA A 129 -6.26 -7.26 -14.16
CA ALA A 129 -7.19 -6.22 -14.59
C ALA A 129 -6.54 -5.05 -15.36
N TRP A 130 -5.20 -4.96 -15.38
CA TRP A 130 -4.45 -3.79 -15.89
C TRP A 130 -3.47 -4.12 -17.03
N LEU A 131 -3.54 -5.32 -17.62
CA LEU A 131 -2.59 -5.80 -18.64
C LEU A 131 -3.10 -5.55 -20.08
N ASP A 132 -3.71 -4.40 -20.34
CA ASP A 132 -4.01 -3.96 -21.72
C ASP A 132 -2.73 -3.51 -22.46
N SER A 133 -1.63 -3.31 -21.74
CA SER A 133 -0.30 -3.01 -22.27
C SER A 133 0.74 -3.95 -21.66
N PRO A 134 1.81 -4.31 -22.39
CA PRO A 134 2.90 -5.12 -21.85
C PRO A 134 3.47 -4.48 -20.58
N LEU A 135 3.91 -5.32 -19.63
CA LEU A 135 4.77 -4.85 -18.56
C LEU A 135 6.09 -4.42 -19.21
N ASP A 136 6.29 -3.11 -19.37
CA ASP A 136 7.56 -2.57 -19.86
C ASP A 136 8.70 -3.03 -18.92
N ASP A 137 9.91 -3.16 -19.45
CA ASP A 137 11.14 -3.50 -18.69
C ASP A 137 11.95 -2.23 -18.33
N GLU A 138 11.37 -1.04 -18.55
CA GLU A 138 12.10 0.22 -18.31
C GLU A 138 12.24 0.49 -16.81
N PRO A 139 13.45 0.79 -16.31
CA PRO A 139 13.78 0.86 -14.87
C PRO A 139 13.01 1.93 -14.08
#